data_AF-A0A009L7C4-F1
#
_entry.id   AF-A0A009L7C4-F1
#
_cell.length_a   1.000
_cell.length_b   1.000
_cell.length_c   1.000
_cell.angle_alpha   90.00
_cell.angle_beta   90.00
_cell.angle_gamma   90.00
#
_symmetry.space_group_name_H-M   'P 1'
#
loop_
_entity.id
_entity.type
_entity.pdbx_description
1 polymer ?
#
loop_
_entity_poly.entity_id
_entity_poly.type
_entity_poly.pdbx_seq_one_letter_code
_entity_poly.pdbx_strand_id
1 'polypeptide(L)'
;QDQLIPTDEIVISPPFLKLQPSDSYNLRVVRINPELISGEKTYRIIIDELPKPIDSRKADQGVNVLLRSSLPVFVVNKDAITKLNWSIQQEQNNAYLTISNVGNRHALLNNLILVDTTANKSYTIKVNTVNGYILAGKARNFNISPDFKFQAGHKYNILLNINGKQTSL
;
A
#
# COMPACT_ATOMS: atom_id res chain seq x y z
N GLN A 1 -12.60 -1.27 0.48
CA GLN A 1 -12.26 -0.64 -0.82
C GLN A 1 -11.55 0.67 -0.53
N ASP A 2 -10.50 0.99 -1.27
CA ASP A 2 -9.77 2.25 -1.06
C ASP A 2 -10.57 3.39 -1.70
N GLN A 3 -10.87 4.43 -0.92
CA GLN A 3 -11.63 5.58 -1.37
C GLN A 3 -10.70 6.79 -1.44
N LEU A 4 -10.65 7.42 -2.62
CA LEU A 4 -9.91 8.66 -2.83
C LEU A 4 -10.89 9.82 -2.96
N ILE A 5 -10.71 10.84 -2.13
CA ILE A 5 -11.51 12.07 -2.15
C ILE A 5 -10.56 13.21 -2.50
N PRO A 6 -10.88 14.06 -3.50
CA PRO A 6 -10.09 15.25 -3.80
C PRO A 6 -9.92 16.15 -2.57
N THR A 7 -8.78 16.84 -2.48
CA THR A 7 -8.46 17.71 -1.34
C THR A 7 -7.61 18.90 -1.77
N ASP A 8 -7.77 20.02 -1.07
CA ASP A 8 -6.96 21.23 -1.22
C ASP A 8 -5.91 21.38 -0.10
N GLU A 9 -5.79 20.39 0.80
CA GLU A 9 -4.82 20.42 1.90
C GLU A 9 -3.37 20.25 1.42
N ILE A 10 -3.19 19.61 0.25
CA ILE A 10 -1.91 19.35 -0.41
C ILE A 10 -2.00 19.87 -1.85
N VAL A 11 -1.07 20.73 -2.25
CA VAL A 11 -0.97 21.29 -3.61
C VAL A 11 0.30 20.81 -4.28
N ILE A 12 0.19 20.50 -5.58
CA ILE A 12 1.30 20.05 -6.42
C ILE A 12 1.64 21.14 -7.45
N SER A 13 2.92 21.45 -7.62
CA SER A 13 3.41 22.39 -8.62
C SER A 13 4.62 21.85 -9.39
N PRO A 14 4.66 22.01 -10.73
CA PRO A 14 3.56 22.48 -11.57
C PRO A 14 2.45 21.42 -11.68
N PRO A 15 1.18 21.82 -11.90
CA PRO A 15 0.08 20.87 -12.06
C PRO A 15 0.12 20.11 -13.39
N PHE A 16 0.81 20.67 -14.40
CA PHE A 16 1.05 20.05 -15.70
C PHE A 16 2.47 20.36 -16.14
N LEU A 17 3.13 19.38 -16.77
CA LEU A 17 4.44 19.56 -17.38
C LEU A 17 4.59 18.66 -18.59
N LYS A 18 5.43 19.06 -19.54
CA LYS A 18 5.85 18.22 -20.65
C LYS A 18 7.26 17.69 -20.34
N LEU A 19 7.39 16.38 -20.18
CA LEU A 19 8.68 15.72 -19.92
C LEU A 19 9.23 15.16 -21.23
N GLN A 20 10.49 15.47 -21.59
CA GLN A 20 11.12 14.83 -22.76
C GLN A 20 11.66 13.44 -22.38
N PRO A 21 11.95 12.59 -23.37
CA PRO A 21 12.67 11.34 -23.13
C PRO A 21 13.97 11.61 -22.36
N SER A 22 14.21 10.80 -21.32
CA SER A 22 15.38 10.90 -20.43
C SER A 22 15.45 12.16 -19.53
N ASP A 23 14.45 13.04 -19.57
CA ASP A 23 14.37 14.16 -18.64
C ASP A 23 13.87 13.71 -17.25
N SER A 24 14.26 14.48 -16.23
CA SER A 24 13.74 14.37 -14.87
C SER A 24 13.25 15.74 -14.39
N TYR A 25 12.19 15.75 -13.58
CA TYR A 25 11.63 16.98 -13.04
C TYR A 25 11.30 16.82 -11.55
N ASN A 26 11.64 17.84 -10.75
CA ASN A 26 11.30 17.88 -9.34
C ASN A 26 9.92 18.53 -9.15
N LEU A 27 8.93 17.72 -8.75
CA LEU A 27 7.62 18.21 -8.34
C LEU A 27 7.69 18.83 -6.94
N ARG A 28 7.08 20.00 -6.76
CA ARG A 28 6.88 20.59 -5.44
C ARG A 28 5.56 20.11 -4.86
N VAL A 29 5.62 19.54 -3.66
CA VAL A 29 4.47 19.11 -2.87
C VAL A 29 4.36 20.02 -1.66
N VAL A 30 3.29 20.80 -1.57
CA VAL A 30 3.12 21.82 -0.53
C VAL A 30 1.90 21.47 0.31
N ARG A 31 2.10 21.43 1.62
CA ARG A 31 1.01 21.35 2.59
C ARG A 31 0.54 22.77 2.89
N ILE A 32 -0.73 23.07 2.61
CA ILE A 32 -1.26 24.43 2.72
C ILE A 32 -1.45 24.86 4.18
N ASN A 33 -2.01 23.99 5.02
CA ASN A 33 -2.15 24.25 6.45
C ASN A 33 -1.01 23.57 7.23
N PRO A 34 -0.08 24.33 7.85
CA PRO A 34 1.06 23.77 8.58
C PRO A 34 0.71 23.28 10.00
N GLU A 35 -0.54 23.39 10.46
CA GLU A 35 -0.95 22.98 11.80
C GLU A 35 -0.48 21.58 12.19
N LEU A 36 -0.16 21.39 13.47
CA LEU A 36 0.22 20.09 13.98
C LEU A 36 -0.96 19.13 13.87
N ILE A 37 -0.70 17.93 13.36
CA ILE A 37 -1.68 16.85 13.32
C ILE A 37 -1.42 15.87 14.46
N SER A 38 -2.48 15.16 14.87
CA SER A 38 -2.35 13.93 15.64
C SER A 38 -2.26 12.74 14.68
N GLY A 39 -1.43 11.74 15.01
CA GLY A 39 -1.29 10.53 14.20
C GLY A 39 -0.74 10.82 12.79
N GLU A 40 -1.51 10.46 11.78
CA GLU A 40 -1.10 10.55 10.38
C GLU A 40 -2.27 10.95 9.47
N LYS A 41 -2.00 11.84 8.50
CA LYS A 41 -2.88 12.07 7.34
C LYS A 41 -2.30 11.37 6.11
N THR A 42 -3.17 10.70 5.35
CA THR A 42 -2.80 9.92 4.16
C THR A 42 -3.41 10.51 2.91
N TYR A 43 -2.58 10.71 1.89
CA TYR A 43 -2.97 11.23 0.59
C TYR A 43 -2.36 10.36 -0.51
N ARG A 44 -2.83 10.54 -1.75
CA ARG A 44 -2.16 10.02 -2.95
C ARG A 44 -2.03 11.13 -3.99
N ILE A 45 -0.84 11.27 -4.55
CA ILE A 45 -0.62 12.07 -5.77
C ILE A 45 -0.95 11.17 -6.95
N ILE A 46 -1.89 11.62 -7.78
CA ILE A 46 -2.23 10.97 -9.03
C ILE A 46 -1.54 11.74 -10.16
N ILE A 47 -0.75 11.03 -10.96
CA ILE A 47 -0.04 11.58 -12.11
C ILE A 47 -0.56 10.87 -13.35
N ASP A 48 -1.19 11.62 -14.24
CA ASP A 48 -1.77 11.11 -15.46
C ASP A 48 -0.94 11.51 -16.67
N GLU A 49 -0.62 10.52 -17.51
CA GLU A 49 -0.15 10.77 -18.87
C GLU A 49 -1.32 11.19 -19.74
N LEU A 50 -1.17 12.32 -20.42
CA LEU A 50 -2.14 12.82 -21.38
C LEU A 50 -1.84 12.24 -22.79
N PRO A 51 -2.86 11.92 -23.58
CA PRO A 51 -2.66 11.40 -24.93
C PRO A 51 -1.93 12.42 -25.80
N LYS A 52 -1.04 11.92 -26.67
CA LYS A 52 -0.39 12.75 -27.69
C LYS A 52 -1.44 13.22 -28.71
N PRO A 53 -1.29 14.43 -29.28
CA PRO A 53 -2.16 14.88 -30.36
C PRO A 53 -2.15 13.86 -31.51
N ILE A 54 -3.33 13.42 -31.94
CA ILE A 54 -3.50 12.48 -33.05
C ILE A 54 -3.32 13.26 -34.36
N ASP A 55 -2.42 12.81 -35.24
CA ASP A 55 -2.33 13.33 -36.61
C ASP A 55 -3.42 12.69 -37.47
N SER A 56 -4.46 13.45 -37.81
CA SER A 56 -5.62 12.98 -38.57
C SER A 56 -5.28 12.48 -39.98
N ARG A 57 -4.05 12.69 -40.46
CA ARG A 57 -3.56 12.19 -41.77
C ARG A 57 -2.95 10.80 -41.68
N LYS A 58 -2.72 10.27 -40.47
CA LYS A 58 -2.26 8.90 -40.25
C LYS A 58 -3.40 8.11 -39.63
N ALA A 59 -3.92 7.12 -40.35
CA ALA A 59 -4.87 6.16 -39.79
C ALA A 59 -4.14 5.34 -38.71
N ASP A 60 -4.32 5.72 -37.45
CA ASP A 60 -3.66 5.06 -36.32
C ASP A 60 -4.47 3.81 -35.93
N GLN A 61 -4.17 2.68 -36.58
CA GLN A 61 -4.69 1.36 -36.17
C GLN A 61 -3.77 0.79 -35.08
N GLY A 62 -3.96 1.26 -33.85
CA GLY A 62 -3.16 0.85 -32.70
C GLY A 62 -3.90 0.97 -31.37
N VAL A 63 -3.45 0.19 -30.38
CA VAL A 63 -3.91 0.33 -28.99
C VAL A 63 -3.02 1.36 -28.30
N ASN A 64 -3.61 2.48 -27.87
CA ASN A 64 -2.91 3.49 -27.09
C ASN A 64 -3.09 3.21 -25.59
N VAL A 65 -1.98 3.00 -24.89
CA VAL A 65 -1.94 2.81 -23.44
C VAL A 65 -1.47 4.10 -22.79
N LEU A 66 -2.22 4.60 -21.80
CA LEU A 66 -1.85 5.76 -20.99
C LEU A 66 -1.46 5.31 -19.59
N LEU A 67 -0.40 5.92 -19.06
CA LEU A 67 0.04 5.65 -17.69
C LEU A 67 -0.70 6.53 -16.68
N ARG A 68 -1.24 5.91 -15.62
CA ARG A 68 -1.66 6.59 -14.38
C ARG A 68 -0.81 6.08 -13.23
N SER A 69 0.00 6.96 -12.66
CA SER A 69 0.80 6.66 -11.47
C SER A 69 0.10 7.18 -10.22
N SER A 70 0.20 6.43 -9.12
CA SER A 70 -0.43 6.77 -7.85
C SER A 70 0.54 6.63 -6.70
N LEU A 71 1.10 7.76 -6.26
CA LEU A 71 2.16 7.82 -5.26
C LEU A 71 1.57 8.17 -3.89
N PRO A 72 1.88 7.41 -2.83
CA PRO A 72 1.38 7.72 -1.50
C PRO A 72 2.14 8.90 -0.89
N VAL A 73 1.43 9.77 -0.17
CA VAL A 73 2.00 10.88 0.60
C VAL A 73 1.44 10.83 2.01
N PHE A 74 2.33 10.93 2.99
CA PHE A 74 1.95 10.87 4.39
C PHE A 74 2.45 12.12 5.11
N VAL A 75 1.55 12.79 5.82
CA VAL A 75 1.91 13.78 6.83
C VAL A 75 1.83 13.05 8.17
N VAL A 76 2.95 12.96 8.88
CA VAL A 76 3.09 12.07 10.04
C VAL A 76 3.52 12.89 11.25
N ASN A 77 2.80 12.75 12.36
CA ASN A 77 3.26 13.21 13.65
C ASN A 77 4.45 12.32 14.10
N LYS A 78 5.52 12.93 14.64
CA LYS A 78 6.72 12.22 15.09
C LYS A 78 6.46 11.10 16.11
N ASP A 79 5.41 11.26 16.92
CA ASP A 79 5.05 10.33 18.00
C ASP A 79 4.05 9.26 17.51
N ALA A 80 3.69 9.29 16.21
CA ALA A 80 2.80 8.29 15.62
C ALA A 80 3.51 6.95 15.44
N ILE A 81 2.85 5.89 15.89
CA ILE A 81 3.37 4.52 15.93
C ILE A 81 2.53 3.58 15.08
N THR A 82 3.22 2.63 14.45
CA THR A 82 2.60 1.47 13.80
C THR A 82 2.56 0.34 14.81
N LYS A 83 1.37 -0.23 15.06
CA LYS A 83 1.21 -1.38 15.97
C LYS A 83 0.26 -2.38 15.34
N LEU A 84 0.75 -3.58 15.05
CA LEU A 84 -0.02 -4.61 14.37
C LEU A 84 -0.41 -5.73 15.32
N ASN A 85 -1.66 -6.17 15.23
CA ASN A 85 -2.13 -7.43 15.77
C ASN A 85 -2.55 -8.32 14.60
N TRP A 86 -2.42 -9.63 14.75
CA TRP A 86 -2.78 -10.57 13.70
C TRP A 86 -3.51 -11.79 14.26
N SER A 87 -4.28 -12.45 13.40
CA SER A 87 -4.98 -13.68 13.70
C SER A 87 -5.18 -14.49 12.44
N ILE A 88 -5.23 -15.82 12.58
CA ILE A 88 -5.61 -16.72 11.50
C ILE A 88 -7.09 -17.00 11.63
N GLN A 89 -7.83 -16.81 10.53
CA GLN A 89 -9.24 -17.16 10.42
C GLN A 89 -9.38 -18.27 9.38
N GLN A 90 -10.24 -19.24 9.64
CA GLN A 90 -10.56 -20.30 8.69
C GLN A 90 -12.06 -20.30 8.42
N GLU A 91 -12.41 -20.13 7.14
CA GLU A 91 -13.80 -20.17 6.67
C GLU A 91 -13.92 -21.26 5.61
N GLN A 92 -14.67 -22.32 5.94
CA GLN A 92 -14.87 -23.48 5.06
C GLN A 92 -13.53 -24.04 4.56
N ASN A 93 -13.23 -23.86 3.27
CA ASN A 93 -12.02 -24.35 2.62
C ASN A 93 -10.88 -23.33 2.54
N ASN A 94 -11.12 -22.07 2.89
CA ASN A 94 -10.14 -20.99 2.81
C ASN A 94 -9.63 -20.59 4.19
N ALA A 95 -8.36 -20.23 4.26
CA ALA A 95 -7.76 -19.63 5.44
C ALA A 95 -7.24 -18.24 5.10
N TYR A 96 -7.45 -17.30 6.01
CA TYR A 96 -7.07 -15.92 5.86
C TYR A 96 -6.24 -15.48 7.07
N LEU A 97 -5.13 -14.81 6.79
CA LEU A 97 -4.39 -14.06 7.80
C LEU A 97 -5.00 -12.67 7.88
N THR A 98 -5.63 -12.35 9.01
CA THR A 98 -6.14 -11.02 9.30
C THR A 98 -5.06 -10.25 10.05
N ILE A 99 -4.65 -9.09 9.52
CA ILE A 99 -3.71 -8.17 10.19
C ILE A 99 -4.45 -6.85 10.42
N SER A 100 -4.48 -6.39 11.66
CA SER A 100 -5.08 -5.14 12.09
C SER A 100 -4.01 -4.18 12.60
N ASN A 101 -4.07 -2.93 12.14
CA ASN A 101 -3.22 -1.86 12.64
C ASN A 101 -3.96 -1.08 13.72
N VAL A 102 -3.63 -1.36 14.96
CA VAL A 102 -4.17 -0.68 16.15
C VAL A 102 -3.36 0.57 16.52
N GLY A 103 -2.34 0.90 15.73
CA GLY A 103 -1.57 2.15 15.85
C GLY A 103 -2.21 3.32 15.10
N ASN A 104 -1.57 4.49 15.21
CA ASN A 104 -1.98 5.75 14.58
C ASN A 104 -1.07 6.18 13.41
N ARG A 105 -0.26 5.25 12.89
CA ARG A 105 0.56 5.38 11.68
C ARG A 105 0.35 4.17 10.77
N HIS A 106 0.35 4.34 9.44
CA HIS A 106 0.22 3.22 8.51
C HIS A 106 1.31 2.15 8.66
N ALA A 107 1.00 0.96 8.16
CA ALA A 107 1.95 -0.10 7.88
C ALA A 107 1.96 -0.40 6.38
N LEU A 108 3.14 -0.44 5.77
CA LEU A 108 3.37 -1.07 4.47
C LEU A 108 4.04 -2.42 4.71
N LEU A 109 3.30 -3.49 4.43
CA LEU A 109 3.76 -4.85 4.56
C LEU A 109 4.48 -5.31 3.30
N ASN A 110 5.68 -5.87 3.47
CA ASN A 110 6.42 -6.58 2.43
C ASN A 110 6.92 -7.93 2.98
N ASN A 111 7.19 -8.91 2.10
CA ASN A 111 7.76 -10.22 2.47
C ASN A 111 7.00 -10.94 3.60
N LEU A 112 5.66 -10.95 3.54
CA LEU A 112 4.82 -11.56 4.56
C LEU A 112 4.86 -13.10 4.47
N ILE A 113 5.26 -13.75 5.56
CA ILE A 113 5.36 -15.20 5.68
C ILE A 113 4.68 -15.62 6.98
N LEU A 114 3.73 -16.54 6.89
CA LEU A 114 3.19 -17.24 8.04
C LEU A 114 4.07 -18.46 8.32
N VAL A 115 4.54 -18.60 9.55
CA VAL A 115 5.42 -19.69 9.97
C VAL A 115 4.70 -20.54 11.01
N ASP A 116 4.63 -21.85 10.75
CA ASP A 116 4.21 -22.88 11.69
C ASP A 116 5.46 -23.48 12.33
N THR A 117 5.78 -23.03 13.53
CA THR A 117 7.00 -23.46 14.24
C THR A 117 6.88 -24.87 14.81
N THR A 118 5.65 -25.38 15.00
CA THR A 118 5.42 -26.75 15.46
C THR A 118 5.70 -27.75 14.34
N ALA A 119 5.23 -27.45 13.12
CA ALA A 119 5.42 -28.30 11.95
C ALA A 119 6.69 -27.98 11.13
N ASN A 120 7.42 -26.91 11.47
CA ASN A 120 8.52 -26.35 10.69
C ASN A 120 8.14 -26.07 9.23
N LYS A 121 6.96 -25.46 9.03
CA LYS A 121 6.43 -25.09 7.70
C LYS A 121 6.30 -23.58 7.58
N SER A 122 6.44 -23.07 6.35
CA SER A 122 6.31 -21.65 6.04
C SER A 122 5.40 -21.44 4.84
N TYR A 123 4.56 -20.43 4.90
CA TYR A 123 3.56 -20.09 3.91
C TYR A 123 3.74 -18.63 3.49
N THR A 124 4.30 -18.41 2.31
CA THR A 124 4.51 -17.06 1.76
C THR A 124 3.20 -16.47 1.28
N ILE A 125 2.90 -15.25 1.74
CA ILE A 125 1.69 -14.50 1.39
C ILE A 125 2.10 -13.31 0.53
N LYS A 126 1.55 -13.22 -0.68
CA LYS A 126 1.91 -12.17 -1.65
C LYS A 126 1.37 -10.81 -1.23
N VAL A 127 2.27 -9.94 -0.79
CA VAL A 127 1.99 -8.53 -0.47
C VAL A 127 2.94 -7.61 -1.24
N ASN A 128 2.46 -6.45 -1.64
CA ASN A 128 3.20 -5.42 -2.36
C ASN A 128 2.64 -4.01 -2.04
N THR A 129 3.11 -2.98 -2.73
CA THR A 129 2.66 -1.59 -2.54
C THR A 129 1.20 -1.32 -2.92
N VAL A 130 0.51 -2.27 -3.55
CA VAL A 130 -0.91 -2.17 -3.91
C VAL A 130 -1.80 -2.73 -2.80
N ASN A 131 -1.49 -3.93 -2.28
CA ASN A 131 -2.33 -4.62 -1.30
C ASN A 131 -1.73 -4.67 0.13
N GLY A 132 -0.48 -4.25 0.32
CA GLY A 132 0.25 -4.32 1.58
C GLY A 132 0.04 -3.13 2.50
N TYR A 133 -0.68 -2.08 2.08
CA TYR A 133 -0.99 -0.95 2.95
C TYR A 133 -2.12 -1.27 3.93
N ILE A 134 -1.86 -1.04 5.22
CA ILE A 134 -2.84 -1.06 6.31
C ILE A 134 -2.77 0.28 7.04
N LEU A 135 -3.75 1.15 6.78
CA LEU A 135 -3.85 2.47 7.41
C LEU A 135 -4.12 2.36 8.93
N ALA A 136 -3.91 3.45 9.65
CA ALA A 136 -4.22 3.55 11.07
C ALA A 136 -5.68 3.14 11.36
N GLY A 137 -5.86 2.28 12.38
CA GLY A 137 -7.18 1.76 12.77
C GLY A 137 -7.86 0.85 11.74
N LYS A 138 -7.17 0.42 10.68
CA LYS A 138 -7.71 -0.47 9.65
C LYS A 138 -7.17 -1.89 9.79
N ALA A 139 -7.85 -2.83 9.14
CA ALA A 139 -7.43 -4.21 9.02
C ALA A 139 -7.48 -4.66 7.56
N ARG A 140 -6.68 -5.68 7.23
CA ARG A 140 -6.76 -6.41 5.96
C ARG A 140 -6.66 -7.91 6.17
N ASN A 141 -7.32 -8.62 5.28
CA ASN A 141 -7.30 -10.08 5.21
C ASN A 141 -6.46 -10.48 4.01
N PHE A 142 -5.56 -11.43 4.22
CA PHE A 142 -4.71 -11.99 3.18
C PHE A 142 -4.95 -13.49 3.08
N ASN A 143 -5.23 -13.98 1.88
CA ASN A 143 -5.42 -15.41 1.66
C ASN A 143 -4.09 -16.13 1.97
N ILE A 144 -4.18 -17.17 2.78
CA ILE A 144 -3.09 -18.11 2.97
C ILE A 144 -3.18 -19.16 1.84
N SER A 145 -2.06 -19.80 1.53
CA SER A 145 -2.01 -20.86 0.51
C SER A 145 -3.13 -21.91 0.73
N PRO A 146 -3.79 -22.43 -0.32
CA PRO A 146 -4.92 -23.35 -0.19
C PRO A 146 -4.62 -24.67 0.55
N ASP A 147 -3.35 -25.07 0.60
CA ASP A 147 -2.87 -26.24 1.32
C ASP A 147 -2.72 -26.00 2.83
N PHE A 148 -2.79 -24.75 3.28
CA PHE A 148 -2.78 -24.42 4.71
C PHE A 148 -4.10 -24.84 5.38
N LYS A 149 -3.99 -25.52 6.51
CA LYS A 149 -5.09 -25.85 7.42
C LYS A 149 -4.68 -25.49 8.83
N PHE A 150 -5.45 -24.64 9.49
CA PHE A 150 -5.15 -24.21 10.85
C PHE A 150 -5.20 -25.39 11.82
N GLN A 151 -4.21 -25.49 12.70
CA GLN A 151 -4.12 -26.51 13.75
C GLN A 151 -4.11 -25.81 15.11
N ALA A 152 -5.15 -26.01 15.91
CA ALA A 152 -5.32 -25.28 17.18
C ALA A 152 -4.18 -25.51 18.21
N GLY A 153 -3.47 -26.64 18.12
CA GLY A 153 -2.33 -26.96 19.00
C GLY A 153 -0.97 -26.47 18.48
N HIS A 154 -0.90 -25.89 17.29
CA HIS A 154 0.36 -25.43 16.71
C HIS A 154 0.69 -24.00 17.13
N LYS A 155 1.98 -23.68 17.13
CA LYS A 155 2.50 -22.35 17.39
C LYS A 155 2.81 -21.65 16.08
N TYR A 156 2.15 -20.53 15.85
CA TYR A 156 2.29 -19.71 14.66
C TYR A 156 2.94 -18.37 14.99
N ASN A 157 3.77 -17.88 14.08
CA ASN A 157 4.28 -16.51 14.06
C ASN A 157 4.25 -15.97 12.63
N ILE A 158 4.37 -14.66 12.47
CA ILE A 158 4.52 -14.04 11.16
C ILE A 158 5.86 -13.33 11.05
N LEU A 159 6.55 -13.57 9.93
CA LEU A 159 7.75 -12.85 9.55
C LEU A 159 7.38 -11.89 8.42
N LEU A 160 7.76 -10.63 8.55
CA LEU A 160 7.42 -9.60 7.59
C LEU A 160 8.34 -8.39 7.68
N ASN A 161 8.32 -7.56 6.64
CA ASN A 161 8.89 -6.22 6.68
C ASN A 161 7.75 -5.22 6.87
N ILE A 162 7.86 -4.35 7.88
CA ILE A 162 6.94 -3.23 8.11
C ILE A 162 7.71 -1.95 7.81
N ASN A 163 7.25 -1.18 6.83
CA ASN A 163 7.87 0.09 6.43
C ASN A 163 9.39 -0.06 6.15
N GLY A 164 9.79 -1.20 5.56
CA GLY A 164 11.18 -1.53 5.22
C GLY A 164 11.98 -2.22 6.33
N LYS A 165 11.45 -2.35 7.55
CA LYS A 165 12.13 -3.00 8.67
C LYS A 165 11.61 -4.41 8.91
N GLN A 166 12.53 -5.39 8.96
CA GLN A 166 12.20 -6.77 9.30
C GLN A 166 11.67 -6.87 10.74
N THR A 167 10.56 -7.60 10.90
CA THR A 167 9.80 -7.76 12.13
C THR A 167 9.29 -9.20 12.22
N SER A 168 9.28 -9.75 13.43
CA SER A 168 8.53 -10.96 13.76
C SER A 168 7.43 -10.58 14.74
N LEU A 169 6.21 -11.06 14.50
CA LEU A 169 5.06 -10.91 15.39
C LEU A 169 4.43 -12.27 15.70
#